data_AF-A0A3P6C0S6-F1
#
_entry.id   AF-A0A3P6C0S6-F1
#
_cell.length_a   1.000
_cell.length_b   1.000
_cell.length_c   1.000
_cell.angle_alpha   90.00
_cell.angle_beta   90.00
_cell.angle_gamma   90.00
#
_symmetry.space_group_name_H-M   'P 1'
#
loop_
_entity.id
_entity.type
_entity.pdbx_description
1 polymer ?
#
loop_
_entity_poly.entity_id
_entity_poly.type
_entity_poly.pdbx_seq_one_letter_code
_entity_poly.pdbx_strand_id
1 'polypeptide(L)'
;MALSSSSIISRHVAVNGAGAAALVAARELRQKRQEYVGGTWNYTDHVEQDPLSVDPTRPIVYSSVYGSLELIFLESVWDSQTSCFDPTRKIKRSEEVSSHGEVLAYLQDFC
;
A
#
# COMPACT_ATOMS: atom_id res chain seq x y z
N MET A 1 -17.17 0.54 -36.34
CA MET A 1 -16.98 1.85 -35.67
C MET A 1 -15.57 1.86 -35.09
N ALA A 2 -14.65 2.64 -35.66
CA ALA A 2 -13.29 2.75 -35.16
C ALA A 2 -13.29 3.65 -33.92
N LEU A 3 -12.75 3.17 -32.81
CA LEU A 3 -12.54 3.97 -31.60
C LEU A 3 -11.57 5.10 -31.95
N SER A 4 -12.05 6.34 -31.88
CA SER A 4 -11.24 7.55 -32.00
C SER A 4 -10.05 7.45 -31.03
N SER A 5 -8.83 7.47 -31.54
CA SER A 5 -7.62 7.48 -30.72
C SER A 5 -7.55 8.82 -29.98
N SER A 6 -7.99 8.83 -28.73
CA SER A 6 -7.74 9.93 -27.81
C SER A 6 -6.24 10.21 -27.80
N SER A 7 -5.82 11.41 -28.19
CA SER A 7 -4.42 11.83 -28.09
C SER A 7 -3.99 11.75 -26.63
N ILE A 8 -3.07 10.85 -26.29
CA ILE A 8 -2.53 10.73 -24.93
C ILE A 8 -1.68 11.98 -24.65
N ILE A 9 -2.13 12.82 -23.73
CA ILE A 9 -1.40 14.02 -23.30
C ILE A 9 -0.55 13.65 -22.10
N SER A 10 0.77 13.79 -22.22
CA SER A 10 1.68 13.65 -21.08
C SER A 10 1.52 14.84 -20.13
N ARG A 11 1.43 14.57 -18.83
CA ARG A 11 1.34 15.59 -17.77
C ARG A 11 2.30 15.26 -16.64
N HIS A 12 2.83 16.30 -16.01
CA HIS A 12 3.57 16.17 -14.76
C HIS A 12 2.57 16.15 -13.59
N VAL A 13 2.52 15.05 -12.84
CA VAL A 13 1.59 14.83 -11.74
C VAL A 13 2.38 14.53 -10.48
N ALA A 14 2.04 15.18 -9.36
CA ALA A 14 2.58 14.84 -8.06
C ALA A 14 1.63 13.85 -7.35
N VAL A 15 2.17 12.72 -6.90
CA VAL A 15 1.44 11.77 -6.04
C VAL A 15 1.85 12.05 -4.59
N ASN A 16 0.88 12.40 -3.76
CA ASN A 16 1.12 12.66 -2.34
C ASN A 16 0.80 11.43 -1.50
N GLY A 17 1.78 10.98 -0.72
CA GLY A 17 1.69 9.80 0.13
C GLY A 17 2.46 8.61 -0.42
N ALA A 18 2.69 7.62 0.44
CA ALA A 18 3.49 6.45 0.13
C ALA A 18 2.90 5.13 0.67
N GLY A 19 1.56 5.10 0.78
CA GLY A 19 0.80 3.86 1.04
C GLY A 19 0.50 3.10 -0.24
N ALA A 20 -0.17 1.95 -0.12
CA ALA A 20 -0.49 1.06 -1.24
C ALA A 20 -1.14 1.79 -2.44
N ALA A 21 -2.10 2.69 -2.19
CA ALA A 21 -2.76 3.48 -3.24
C ALA A 21 -1.78 4.36 -4.04
N ALA A 22 -0.81 4.98 -3.36
CA ALA A 22 0.19 5.81 -4.01
C ALA A 22 1.18 4.99 -4.84
N LEU A 23 1.51 3.76 -4.40
CA LEU A 23 2.37 2.85 -5.16
C LEU A 23 1.72 2.41 -6.47
N VAL A 24 0.44 2.02 -6.41
CA VAL A 24 -0.33 1.65 -7.61
C VAL A 24 -0.44 2.86 -8.55
N ALA A 25 -0.77 4.04 -8.01
CA ALA A 25 -0.83 5.26 -8.82
C ALA A 25 0.51 5.61 -9.47
N ALA A 26 1.62 5.53 -8.73
CA ALA A 26 2.97 5.80 -9.25
C ALA A 26 3.37 4.80 -10.34
N ARG A 27 3.01 3.52 -10.18
CA ARG A 27 3.24 2.47 -11.19
C ARG A 27 2.49 2.76 -12.48
N GLU A 28 1.21 3.08 -12.40
CA GLU A 28 0.38 3.41 -13.57
C GLU A 28 0.86 4.70 -14.27
N LEU A 29 1.35 5.67 -13.49
CA LEU A 29 1.96 6.90 -13.99
C LEU A 29 3.42 6.75 -14.41
N ARG A 30 4.02 5.54 -14.30
CA ARG A 30 5.42 5.22 -14.62
C ARG A 30 6.43 6.15 -13.90
N GLN A 31 6.13 6.55 -12.67
CA GLN A 31 6.99 7.39 -11.85
C GLN A 31 8.01 6.56 -11.07
N LYS A 32 9.13 7.20 -10.70
CA LYS A 32 10.16 6.58 -9.85
C LYS A 32 9.65 6.41 -8.41
N ARG A 33 10.14 5.37 -7.74
CA ARG A 33 9.79 5.00 -6.36
C ARG A 33 10.11 6.10 -5.36
N GLN A 34 9.32 6.14 -4.27
CA GLN A 34 9.68 6.86 -3.04
C GLN A 34 10.49 5.94 -2.11
N GLU A 35 11.39 6.52 -1.31
CA GLU A 35 12.26 5.77 -0.38
C GLU A 35 11.51 5.22 0.84
N TYR A 36 10.42 5.87 1.25
CA TYR A 36 9.61 5.45 2.38
C TYR A 36 8.30 4.88 1.88
N VAL A 37 8.10 3.56 2.00
CA VAL A 37 6.93 2.84 1.47
C VAL A 37 6.22 2.09 2.60
N GLY A 38 4.89 2.12 2.59
CA GLY A 38 4.06 1.32 3.50
C GLY A 38 2.84 2.06 4.02
N GLY A 39 2.92 3.39 4.17
CA GLY A 39 1.84 4.20 4.73
C GLY A 39 1.34 3.63 6.06
N THR A 40 0.05 3.31 6.15
CA THR A 40 -0.57 2.70 7.33
C THR A 40 0.09 1.37 7.77
N TRP A 41 0.63 0.59 6.83
CA TRP A 41 1.26 -0.70 7.12
C TRP A 41 2.63 -0.58 7.80
N ASN A 42 3.19 0.63 7.88
CA ASN A 42 4.39 0.88 8.67
C ASN A 42 4.02 0.96 10.16
N TYR A 43 4.06 -0.20 10.82
CA TYR A 43 3.73 -0.33 12.23
C TYR A 43 4.64 0.53 13.11
N THR A 44 4.06 1.11 14.16
CA THR A 44 4.79 1.84 15.19
C THR A 44 4.14 1.61 16.55
N ASP A 45 4.96 1.41 17.58
CA ASP A 45 4.51 1.36 18.98
C ASP A 45 4.16 2.75 19.54
N HIS A 46 4.34 3.82 18.76
CA HIS A 46 3.99 5.17 19.17
C HIS A 46 2.47 5.36 19.22
N VAL A 47 1.98 5.87 20.33
CA VAL A 47 0.56 6.20 20.55
C VAL A 47 0.46 7.70 20.82
N GLU A 48 -0.59 8.32 20.32
CA GLU A 48 -0.89 9.72 20.61
C GLU A 48 -1.11 9.93 22.11
N GLN A 49 -0.67 11.07 22.64
CA GLN A 49 -0.86 11.38 24.06
C GLN A 49 -2.34 11.55 24.43
N ASP A 50 -3.13 12.05 23.48
CA ASP A 50 -4.58 12.09 23.58
C ASP A 50 -5.17 10.76 23.05
N PRO A 51 -5.69 9.88 23.93
CA PRO A 51 -6.22 8.59 23.51
C PRO A 51 -7.51 8.70 22.69
N LEU A 52 -8.18 9.86 22.70
CA LEU A 52 -9.38 10.10 21.91
C LEU A 52 -9.10 10.84 20.60
N SER A 53 -7.85 11.26 20.38
CA SER A 53 -7.46 11.97 19.16
C SER A 53 -8.32 13.21 18.86
N VAL A 54 -8.78 13.91 19.90
CA VAL A 54 -9.66 15.08 19.83
C VAL A 54 -8.87 16.37 19.73
N ASP A 55 -7.73 16.47 20.45
CA ASP A 55 -6.88 17.65 20.42
C ASP A 55 -6.29 17.85 19.01
N PRO A 56 -6.57 18.98 18.32
CA PRO A 56 -6.03 19.24 16.99
C PRO A 56 -4.53 19.59 16.99
N THR A 57 -3.94 19.89 18.14
CA THR A 57 -2.52 20.25 18.28
C THR A 57 -1.62 19.07 18.62
N ARG A 58 -2.20 17.89 18.82
CA ARG A 58 -1.48 16.67 19.19
C ARG A 58 -0.53 16.21 18.06
N PRO A 59 0.57 15.53 18.40
CA PRO A 59 1.37 14.82 17.40
C PRO A 59 0.54 13.70 16.76
N ILE A 60 0.52 13.65 15.43
CA ILE A 60 -0.30 12.70 14.67
C ILE A 60 0.48 11.39 14.46
N VAL A 61 -0.10 10.27 14.86
CA VAL A 61 0.38 8.94 14.49
C VAL A 61 -0.42 8.45 13.29
N TYR A 62 0.25 8.23 12.15
CA TYR A 62 -0.40 7.87 10.89
C TYR A 62 -0.80 6.40 10.76
N SER A 63 -0.13 5.50 11.49
CA SER A 63 -0.46 4.08 11.48
C SER A 63 -1.51 3.79 12.54
N SER A 64 -2.55 3.06 12.15
CA SER A 64 -3.58 2.52 13.04
C SER A 64 -3.44 1.00 13.22
N VAL A 65 -2.28 0.44 12.85
CA VAL A 65 -1.98 -0.99 12.96
C VAL A 65 -1.53 -1.30 14.39
N TYR A 66 -2.04 -2.37 14.97
CA TYR A 66 -1.60 -2.90 16.26
C TYR A 66 -0.67 -4.11 16.04
N GLY A 67 0.22 -4.38 17.00
CA GLY A 67 1.29 -5.38 16.82
C GLY A 67 0.81 -6.80 16.54
N SER A 68 -0.38 -7.17 17.01
CA SER A 68 -1.01 -8.47 16.73
C SER A 68 -2.04 -8.39 15.59
N LEU A 69 -1.99 -7.36 14.74
CA LEU A 69 -2.87 -7.28 13.58
C LEU A 69 -2.49 -8.37 12.59
N GLU A 70 -3.45 -9.26 12.41
CA GLU A 70 -3.45 -10.36 11.47
C GLU A 70 -4.63 -10.18 10.53
N LEU A 71 -4.39 -10.35 9.24
CA LEU A 71 -5.40 -10.20 8.22
C LEU A 71 -5.77 -11.58 7.72
N ILE A 72 -7.07 -11.89 7.80
CA ILE A 72 -7.63 -13.06 7.14
C ILE A 72 -7.80 -12.65 5.67
N PHE A 73 -6.79 -12.92 4.84
CA PHE A 73 -6.87 -12.70 3.41
C PHE A 73 -7.07 -14.02 2.69
N LEU A 74 -8.20 -14.13 2.01
CA LEU A 74 -8.38 -15.15 0.98
C LEU A 74 -7.60 -14.67 -0.25
N GLU A 75 -6.64 -15.48 -0.70
CA GLU A 75 -5.76 -15.26 -1.88
C GLU A 75 -6.54 -14.75 -3.11
N SER A 76 -7.80 -15.15 -3.25
CA SER A 76 -8.70 -14.75 -4.34
C SER A 76 -9.00 -13.25 -4.44
N VAL A 77 -8.87 -12.49 -3.36
CA VAL A 77 -9.18 -11.05 -3.34
C VAL A 77 -8.06 -10.22 -3.98
N TRP A 78 -6.80 -10.68 -3.91
CA TRP A 78 -5.65 -9.94 -4.43
C TRP A 78 -5.31 -10.25 -5.89
N ASP A 79 -5.66 -11.44 -6.36
CA ASP A 79 -5.31 -11.90 -7.71
C ASP A 79 -6.24 -11.36 -8.81
N SER A 80 -7.43 -10.86 -8.46
CA SER A 80 -8.51 -10.80 -9.45
C SER A 80 -8.54 -9.59 -10.41
N GLN A 81 -7.75 -8.52 -10.25
CA GLN A 81 -7.90 -7.38 -11.18
C GLN A 81 -6.65 -6.63 -11.68
N THR A 82 -5.45 -6.80 -11.11
CA THR A 82 -4.24 -6.20 -11.71
C THR A 82 -3.01 -7.04 -11.36
N SER A 83 -2.64 -7.94 -12.28
CA SER A 83 -1.52 -8.89 -12.17
C SER A 83 -0.28 -8.29 -11.47
N CYS A 84 0.02 -8.79 -10.27
CA CYS A 84 1.31 -8.63 -9.59
C CYS A 84 1.57 -9.70 -8.51
N PHE A 85 1.14 -10.94 -8.76
CA PHE A 85 1.81 -12.09 -8.15
C PHE A 85 2.62 -12.75 -9.26
N ASP A 86 3.95 -12.63 -9.18
CA ASP A 86 4.84 -13.46 -9.98
C ASP A 86 4.85 -14.85 -9.31
N PRO A 87 4.25 -15.90 -9.90
CA PRO A 87 4.20 -17.23 -9.28
C PRO A 87 5.59 -17.87 -9.13
N THR A 88 6.63 -17.28 -9.74
CA THR A 88 8.02 -17.73 -9.57
C THR A 88 8.72 -17.10 -8.36
N ARG A 89 8.19 -16.00 -7.82
CA ARG A 89 8.68 -15.40 -6.59
C ARG A 89 8.05 -16.14 -5.43
N LYS A 90 8.88 -16.92 -4.74
CA LYS A 90 8.53 -17.64 -3.51
C LYS A 90 8.23 -16.66 -2.37
N ILE A 91 7.14 -15.90 -2.48
CA ILE A 91 6.37 -15.59 -1.28
C ILE A 91 5.86 -16.98 -0.89
N LYS A 92 6.43 -17.55 0.19
CA LYS A 92 5.92 -18.78 0.79
C LYS A 92 4.41 -18.60 0.80
N ARG A 93 3.66 -19.52 0.19
CA ARG A 93 2.20 -19.58 0.30
C ARG A 93 1.87 -19.36 1.77
N SER A 94 1.49 -18.13 2.12
CA SER A 94 1.26 -17.79 3.51
C SER A 94 -0.04 -18.48 3.84
N GLU A 95 -0.04 -19.16 4.97
CA GLU A 95 -1.23 -19.72 5.58
C GLU A 95 -2.31 -18.62 5.62
N GLU A 96 -3.59 -18.98 5.65
CA GLU A 96 -4.77 -18.11 5.40
C GLU A 96 -4.87 -16.82 6.25
N VAL A 97 -3.87 -16.56 7.09
CA VAL A 97 -3.66 -15.41 7.95
C VAL A 97 -2.27 -14.81 7.68
N SER A 98 -2.22 -13.54 7.26
CA SER A 98 -0.96 -12.80 7.09
C SER A 98 -0.80 -11.72 8.14
N SER A 99 0.38 -11.62 8.73
CA SER A 99 0.72 -10.52 9.65
C SER A 99 0.85 -9.19 8.90
N HIS A 100 0.59 -8.07 9.57
CA HIS A 100 0.83 -6.73 9.03
C HIS A 100 2.27 -6.53 8.50
N GLY A 101 3.26 -7.22 9.08
CA GLY A 101 4.64 -7.20 8.62
C GLY A 101 4.84 -7.85 7.24
N GLU A 102 4.09 -8.93 6.96
CA GLU A 102 4.13 -9.58 5.64
C GLU A 102 3.52 -8.69 4.56
N VAL A 103 2.45 -7.96 4.89
CA VAL A 103 1.84 -6.98 3.97
C VAL A 103 2.80 -5.80 3.71
N LEU A 104 3.50 -5.32 4.73
CA LEU A 104 4.51 -4.28 4.54
C LEU A 104 5.65 -4.76 3.63
N ALA A 105 6.16 -5.98 3.86
CA ALA A 105 7.19 -6.59 3.00
C ALA A 105 6.70 -6.73 1.56
N TYR A 106 5.46 -7.18 1.36
CA TYR A 106 4.85 -7.25 0.03
C TYR A 106 4.81 -5.87 -0.66
N LEU A 107 4.42 -4.81 0.05
CA LEU A 107 4.36 -3.46 -0.53
C LEU A 107 5.75 -2.89 -0.86
N GLN A 108 6.76 -3.24 -0.07
CA GLN A 108 8.16 -2.88 -0.35
C GLN A 108 8.69 -3.60 -1.61
N ASP A 109 8.26 -4.85 -1.83
CA ASP A 109 8.60 -5.68 -2.99
C ASP A 109 7.77 -5.39 -4.24
N PHE A 110 6.55 -4.83 -4.10
CA PHE A 110 5.66 -4.48 -5.23
C PHE A 110 6.28 -3.42 -6.15
N CYS A 111 7.20 -2.63 -5.61
CA CYS A 111 7.94 -1.60 -6.30
C CYS A 111 9.28 -2.13 -6.82
#